data_AF-A0A0G4MQ18-F1
#
_entry.id   AF-A0A0G4MQ18-F1
#
_cell.length_a   1.000
_cell.length_b   1.000
_cell.length_c   1.000
_cell.angle_alpha   90.00
_cell.angle_beta   90.00
_cell.angle_gamma   90.00
#
_symmetry.space_group_name_H-M   'P 1'
#
loop_
_entity.id
_entity.type
_entity.pdbx_description
1 polymer ?
#
loop_
_entity_poly.entity_id
_entity_poly.type
_entity_poly.pdbx_seq_one_letter_code
_entity_poly.pdbx_strand_id
1 'polypeptide(L)'
;MLTIALPKAGRRCRLSSTLASPTTRTTTATPQTPPQCRHINNSAWRAVSVLDEWVAREARPISLRQLMVFGRSLTEARLLSSANYVRTELPTRIAHRIRDMQQLPYGVVTNPHISDVYELYHNAFDTFRKVKEVKTLEENDHLCSIIGKMLKTHLTVIPKLAMGILESNGHIDPAVLDHFMNTILRSSSTSR
;
A
#
# COMPACT_ATOMS: atom_id res chain seq x y z
N MET A 1 -32.58 -25.98 40.51
CA MET A 1 -33.33 -27.06 39.80
C MET A 1 -33.51 -26.58 38.36
N LEU A 2 -33.07 -27.22 37.28
CA LEU A 2 -32.59 -28.58 37.03
C LEU A 2 -31.60 -28.51 35.83
N THR A 3 -30.66 -29.44 35.82
CA THR A 3 -29.53 -29.58 34.88
C THR A 3 -29.91 -30.47 33.66
N ILE A 4 -28.98 -30.61 32.68
CA ILE A 4 -28.76 -31.75 31.72
C ILE A 4 -29.38 -31.52 30.31
N ALA A 5 -28.79 -31.82 29.15
CA ALA A 5 -27.43 -32.12 28.65
C ALA A 5 -27.45 -32.17 27.09
N LEU A 6 -26.27 -32.15 26.46
CA LEU A 6 -25.98 -32.37 25.03
C LEU A 6 -26.33 -33.80 24.54
N PRO A 7 -26.33 -34.04 23.21
CA PRO A 7 -25.26 -34.90 22.68
C PRO A 7 -24.67 -34.51 21.31
N LYS A 8 -23.42 -34.96 21.09
CA LYS A 8 -22.65 -34.99 19.83
C LYS A 8 -22.79 -36.35 19.13
N ALA A 9 -22.73 -36.37 17.79
CA ALA A 9 -22.24 -37.47 16.93
C ALA A 9 -22.02 -36.89 15.51
N GLY A 10 -20.94 -37.10 14.75
CA GLY A 10 -19.97 -38.20 14.72
C GLY A 10 -20.33 -39.17 13.58
N ARG A 11 -19.86 -38.95 12.35
CA ARG A 11 -19.89 -39.97 11.28
C ARG A 11 -18.56 -40.06 10.55
N ARG A 12 -17.84 -41.14 10.81
CA ARG A 12 -16.81 -41.75 9.97
C ARG A 12 -17.51 -42.72 9.01
N CYS A 13 -17.15 -42.71 7.73
CA CYS A 13 -17.41 -43.85 6.84
C CYS A 13 -16.09 -44.30 6.20
N ARG A 14 -15.86 -45.60 6.32
CA ARG A 14 -14.68 -46.39 5.95
C ARG A 14 -14.96 -46.99 4.57
N LEU A 15 -14.03 -46.87 3.62
CA LEU A 15 -14.14 -47.47 2.29
C LEU A 15 -13.52 -48.88 2.30
N SER A 16 -14.28 -49.86 1.78
CA SER A 16 -13.84 -51.22 1.51
C SER A 16 -13.55 -51.39 0.01
N SER A 17 -12.56 -52.22 -0.26
CA SER A 17 -12.01 -52.63 -1.56
C SER A 17 -12.83 -53.69 -2.29
N THR A 18 -12.90 -53.62 -3.62
CA THR A 18 -12.91 -54.81 -4.51
C THR A 18 -12.50 -54.45 -5.94
N LEU A 19 -11.62 -55.28 -6.52
CA LEU A 19 -11.07 -55.21 -7.88
C LEU A 19 -12.05 -55.75 -8.93
N ALA A 20 -12.01 -55.20 -10.16
CA ALA A 20 -11.96 -55.94 -11.43
C ALA A 20 -11.74 -55.00 -12.64
N SER A 21 -10.90 -55.42 -13.58
CA SER A 21 -10.70 -54.88 -14.95
C SER A 21 -10.81 -56.08 -15.93
N PRO A 22 -10.63 -55.98 -17.27
CA PRO A 22 -10.41 -54.82 -18.16
C PRO A 22 -11.26 -54.87 -19.47
N THR A 23 -11.30 -53.78 -20.26
CA THR A 23 -11.35 -53.85 -21.74
C THR A 23 -10.90 -52.52 -22.33
N THR A 24 -9.93 -52.62 -23.22
CA THR A 24 -9.23 -51.60 -24.01
C THR A 24 -10.13 -50.83 -24.98
N ARG A 25 -10.01 -49.50 -25.01
CA ARG A 25 -10.09 -48.73 -26.27
C ARG A 25 -9.42 -47.35 -26.15
N THR A 26 -8.41 -47.17 -26.98
CA THR A 26 -7.58 -45.97 -27.17
C THR A 26 -8.35 -44.89 -27.91
N THR A 27 -8.46 -43.69 -27.33
CA THR A 27 -8.67 -42.43 -28.06
C THR A 27 -8.24 -41.24 -27.21
N THR A 28 -7.13 -40.62 -27.61
CA THR A 28 -6.79 -39.18 -27.49
C THR A 28 -7.08 -38.48 -26.16
N ALA A 29 -6.07 -38.43 -25.30
CA ALA A 29 -6.02 -37.58 -24.12
C ALA A 29 -5.71 -36.13 -24.51
N THR A 30 -6.70 -35.24 -24.35
CA THR A 30 -6.47 -33.79 -24.22
C THR A 30 -6.21 -33.50 -22.73
N PRO A 31 -5.06 -32.94 -22.32
CA PRO A 31 -4.84 -32.60 -20.92
C PRO A 31 -5.71 -31.39 -20.56
N GLN A 32 -6.78 -31.61 -19.81
CA GLN A 32 -7.51 -30.52 -19.16
C GLN A 32 -6.67 -30.01 -18.00
N THR A 33 -6.02 -28.88 -18.24
CA THR A 33 -5.26 -28.06 -17.28
C THR A 33 -6.09 -27.83 -16.01
N PRO A 34 -5.51 -28.00 -14.81
CA PRO A 34 -6.18 -27.60 -13.57
C PRO A 34 -6.56 -26.11 -13.63
N PRO A 35 -7.63 -25.66 -12.96
CA PRO A 35 -8.00 -24.25 -12.93
C PRO A 35 -6.78 -23.46 -12.45
N GLN A 36 -6.27 -22.60 -13.33
CA GLN A 36 -5.10 -21.78 -13.11
C GLN A 36 -5.25 -21.07 -11.76
N CYS A 37 -4.43 -21.47 -10.79
CA CYS A 37 -4.13 -20.62 -9.66
C CYS A 37 -3.70 -19.29 -10.25
N ARG A 38 -4.50 -18.24 -10.05
CA ARG A 38 -4.05 -16.87 -10.31
C ARG A 38 -2.74 -16.75 -9.55
N HIS A 39 -1.63 -16.65 -10.29
CA HIS A 39 -0.35 -16.27 -9.73
C HIS A 39 -0.57 -14.90 -9.11
N ILE A 40 -0.83 -14.90 -7.79
CA ILE A 40 -0.62 -13.74 -6.96
C ILE A 40 0.87 -13.54 -7.09
N ASN A 41 1.29 -12.61 -7.96
CA ASN A 41 2.66 -12.16 -8.03
C ASN A 41 2.97 -11.61 -6.64
N ASN A 42 3.53 -12.47 -5.78
CA ASN A 42 3.98 -12.08 -4.46
C ASN A 42 5.31 -11.34 -4.62
N SER A 43 5.27 -10.19 -5.28
CA SER A 43 6.28 -9.14 -5.20
C SER A 43 6.07 -8.38 -3.89
N ALA A 44 6.01 -9.12 -2.77
CA ALA A 44 5.41 -8.66 -1.51
C ALA A 44 5.89 -7.27 -1.13
N TRP A 45 7.16 -6.97 -1.37
CA TRP A 45 7.68 -5.61 -1.38
C TRP A 45 8.82 -5.57 -2.41
N ARG A 46 8.80 -4.64 -3.37
CA ARG A 46 9.98 -4.40 -4.21
C ARG A 46 11.13 -4.02 -3.28
N ALA A 47 12.23 -4.77 -3.31
CA ALA A 47 13.48 -4.36 -2.68
C ALA A 47 14.04 -3.18 -3.49
N VAL A 48 13.61 -1.97 -3.14
CA VAL A 48 14.05 -0.77 -3.83
C VAL A 48 15.26 -0.23 -3.07
N SER A 49 16.48 -0.61 -3.48
CA SER A 49 17.72 -0.02 -2.95
C SER A 49 17.69 1.51 -2.98
N VAL A 50 17.05 2.07 -4.01
CA VAL A 50 16.82 3.51 -4.14
C VAL A 50 15.94 4.04 -3.00
N LEU A 51 14.92 3.32 -2.55
CA LEU A 51 14.04 3.76 -1.46
C LEU A 51 14.83 3.91 -0.15
N ASP A 52 15.76 3.00 0.12
CA ASP A 52 16.59 3.03 1.32
C ASP A 52 17.39 4.34 1.44
N GLU A 53 17.92 4.84 0.31
CA GLU A 53 18.63 6.13 0.26
C GLU A 53 17.74 7.32 0.61
N TRP A 54 16.46 7.28 0.22
CA TRP A 54 15.50 8.35 0.52
C TRP A 54 14.95 8.24 1.94
N VAL A 55 14.77 7.02 2.46
CA VAL A 55 14.37 6.78 3.85
C VAL A 55 15.49 7.21 4.81
N ALA A 56 16.77 7.08 4.43
CA ALA A 56 17.87 7.56 5.24
C ALA A 56 17.90 9.10 5.40
N ARG A 57 17.19 9.85 4.55
CA ARG A 57 17.11 11.31 4.64
C ARG A 57 16.04 11.73 5.65
N GLU A 58 16.40 12.64 6.55
CA GLU A 58 15.44 13.23 7.47
C GLU A 58 14.58 14.27 6.75
N ALA A 59 13.25 14.19 6.94
CA ALA A 59 12.32 15.19 6.45
C ALA A 59 12.47 16.47 7.26
N ARG A 60 12.67 17.61 6.59
CA ARG A 60 12.87 18.89 7.28
C ARG A 60 11.53 19.46 7.74
N PRO A 61 11.34 19.77 9.03
CA PRO A 61 10.11 20.41 9.48
C PRO A 61 10.08 21.88 9.02
N ILE A 62 8.92 22.36 8.55
CA ILE A 62 8.68 23.79 8.29
C ILE A 62 7.96 24.37 9.50
N SER A 63 8.49 25.47 10.04
CA SER A 63 7.81 26.18 11.13
C SER A 63 6.61 26.99 10.63
N LEU A 64 5.57 27.13 11.46
CA LEU A 64 4.41 27.97 11.16
C LEU A 64 4.84 29.41 10.85
N ARG A 65 5.81 29.94 11.59
CA ARG A 65 6.40 31.26 11.35
C ARG A 65 7.00 31.37 9.94
N GLN A 66 7.70 30.35 9.48
CA GLN A 66 8.28 30.32 8.13
C GLN A 66 7.21 30.31 7.03
N LEU A 67 6.09 29.59 7.25
CA LEU A 67 4.94 29.63 6.33
C LEU A 67 4.27 31.01 6.30
N MET A 68 4.08 31.65 7.45
CA MET A 68 3.49 32.99 7.53
C MET A 68 4.34 34.05 6.84
N VAL A 69 5.67 33.96 6.95
CA VAL A 69 6.60 34.89 6.30
C VAL A 69 6.65 34.66 4.79
N PHE A 70 6.55 33.41 4.33
CA PHE A 70 6.53 33.08 2.90
C PHE A 70 5.40 33.80 2.15
N GLY A 71 4.21 33.91 2.75
CA GLY A 71 3.06 34.57 2.14
C GLY A 71 3.14 36.10 2.07
N ARG A 72 4.07 36.75 2.78
CA ARG A 72 4.17 38.23 2.83
C ARG A 72 5.03 38.83 1.74
N SER A 73 6.00 38.09 1.20
CA SER A 73 6.92 38.58 0.16
C SER A 73 7.20 37.47 -0.85
N LEU A 74 6.38 37.40 -1.89
CA LEU A 74 6.47 36.39 -2.93
C LEU A 74 7.30 36.95 -4.11
N THR A 75 8.61 36.72 -4.08
CA THR A 75 9.49 36.99 -5.22
C THR A 75 9.68 35.71 -6.04
N GLU A 76 10.01 35.86 -7.32
CA GLU A 76 10.27 34.71 -8.21
C GLU A 76 11.35 33.78 -7.65
N ALA A 77 12.46 34.34 -7.13
CA ALA A 77 13.51 33.55 -6.48
C ALA A 77 13.01 32.75 -5.26
N ARG A 78 12.07 33.30 -4.48
CA ARG A 78 11.45 32.60 -3.34
C ARG A 78 10.49 31.51 -3.80
N LEU A 79 9.74 31.76 -4.87
CA LEU A 79 8.88 30.74 -5.49
C LEU A 79 9.69 29.54 -5.97
N LEU A 80 10.75 29.77 -6.74
CA LEU A 80 11.62 28.70 -7.24
C LEU A 80 12.32 27.95 -6.09
N SER A 81 12.74 28.66 -5.05
CA SER A 81 13.29 28.04 -3.84
C SER A 81 12.27 27.13 -3.14
N SER A 82 11.01 27.57 -3.02
CA SER A 82 9.93 26.77 -2.43
C SER A 82 9.55 25.56 -3.28
N ALA A 83 9.55 25.71 -4.61
CA ALA A 83 9.28 24.62 -5.54
C ALA A 83 10.34 23.50 -5.39
N ASN A 84 11.62 23.89 -5.33
CA ASN A 84 12.71 22.95 -5.11
C ASN A 84 12.67 22.31 -3.71
N TYR A 85 12.26 23.06 -2.69
CA TYR A 85 12.02 22.50 -1.36
C TYR A 85 10.96 21.39 -1.40
N VAL A 86 9.80 21.67 -2.00
CA VAL A 86 8.69 20.69 -2.12
C VAL A 86 9.13 19.48 -2.95
N ARG A 87 9.86 19.71 -4.05
CA ARG A 87 10.41 18.65 -4.91
C ARG A 87 11.30 17.66 -4.14
N THR A 88 12.11 18.11 -3.19
CA THR A 88 12.98 17.21 -2.40
C THR A 88 12.26 16.57 -1.21
N GLU A 89 11.34 17.30 -0.59
CA GLU A 89 10.66 16.87 0.63
C GLU A 89 9.53 15.88 0.38
N LEU A 90 8.76 16.05 -0.70
CA LEU A 90 7.66 15.15 -1.04
C LEU A 90 8.12 13.69 -1.24
N PRO A 91 9.12 13.39 -2.10
CA PRO A 91 9.60 12.02 -2.25
C PRO A 91 10.16 11.44 -0.95
N THR A 92 10.84 12.25 -0.13
CA THR A 92 11.38 11.82 1.17
C THR A 92 10.25 11.39 2.11
N ARG A 93 9.19 12.19 2.23
CA ARG A 93 8.02 11.87 3.08
C ARG A 93 7.27 10.65 2.59
N ILE A 94 7.11 10.50 1.27
CA ILE A 94 6.50 9.32 0.67
C ILE A 94 7.39 8.08 0.90
N ALA A 95 8.71 8.22 0.89
CA ALA A 95 9.62 7.10 1.14
C ALA A 95 9.49 6.56 2.57
N HIS A 96 9.51 7.45 3.57
CA HIS A 96 9.21 7.08 4.97
C HIS A 96 7.86 6.39 5.09
N ARG A 97 6.87 6.90 4.36
CA ARG A 97 5.55 6.30 4.36
C ARG A 97 5.53 4.86 3.81
N ILE A 98 6.20 4.64 2.68
CA ILE A 98 6.32 3.32 2.09
C ILE A 98 7.01 2.37 3.10
N ARG A 99 8.01 2.85 3.84
CA ARG A 99 8.66 2.06 4.91
C ARG A 99 7.69 1.68 6.02
N ASP A 100 6.87 2.61 6.51
CA ASP A 100 5.89 2.33 7.56
C ASP A 100 4.91 1.23 7.12
N MET A 101 4.52 1.23 5.85
CA MET A 101 3.66 0.17 5.28
C MET A 101 4.39 -1.19 5.18
N GLN A 102 5.69 -1.19 4.90
CA GLN A 102 6.50 -2.42 4.83
C GLN A 102 6.75 -3.06 6.20
N GLN A 103 6.70 -2.28 7.28
CA GLN A 103 6.87 -2.78 8.65
C GLN A 103 5.62 -3.48 9.21
N LEU A 104 4.53 -3.51 8.45
CA LEU A 104 3.26 -4.09 8.90
C LEU A 104 3.33 -5.62 8.96
N PRO A 105 2.60 -6.23 9.90
CA PRO A 105 2.53 -7.68 10.01
C PRO A 105 1.89 -8.29 8.76
N TYR A 106 2.49 -9.39 8.29
CA TYR A 106 2.18 -10.07 7.03
C TYR A 106 0.68 -10.32 6.76
N GLY A 107 -0.15 -10.48 7.80
CA GLY A 107 -1.60 -10.70 7.64
C GLY A 107 -2.35 -9.52 7.03
N VAL A 108 -1.91 -8.27 7.25
CA VAL A 108 -2.54 -7.07 6.65
C VAL A 108 -2.10 -6.93 5.18
N VAL A 109 -0.90 -7.42 4.87
CA VAL A 109 -0.22 -7.24 3.58
C VAL A 109 -0.82 -8.14 2.49
N THR A 110 -1.44 -9.26 2.87
CA THR A 110 -2.09 -10.16 1.91
C THR A 110 -3.40 -9.61 1.34
N ASN A 111 -3.94 -8.51 1.88
CA ASN A 111 -5.17 -7.92 1.38
C ASN A 111 -4.92 -7.14 0.07
N PRO A 112 -5.71 -7.38 -1.00
CA PRO A 112 -5.51 -6.73 -2.29
C PRO A 112 -5.68 -5.21 -2.23
N HIS A 113 -6.58 -4.67 -1.39
CA HIS A 113 -6.76 -3.22 -1.26
C HIS A 113 -5.55 -2.54 -0.63
N ILE A 114 -4.85 -3.22 0.28
CA ILE A 114 -3.63 -2.69 0.90
C ILE A 114 -2.47 -2.72 -0.10
N SER A 115 -2.38 -3.78 -0.92
CA SER A 115 -1.43 -3.85 -2.03
C SER A 115 -1.64 -2.72 -3.04
N ASP A 116 -2.89 -2.47 -3.44
CA ASP A 116 -3.24 -1.33 -4.31
C ASP A 116 -2.77 0.01 -3.74
N VAL A 117 -2.96 0.22 -2.44
CA VAL A 117 -2.53 1.45 -1.77
C VAL A 117 -1.01 1.57 -1.78
N TYR A 118 -0.28 0.47 -1.55
CA TYR A 118 1.17 0.46 -1.67
C TYR A 118 1.64 0.83 -3.08
N GLU A 119 1.00 0.27 -4.11
CA GLU A 119 1.33 0.58 -5.50
C GLU A 119 1.09 2.07 -5.82
N LEU A 120 0.01 2.66 -5.30
CA LEU A 120 -0.25 4.09 -5.45
C LEU A 120 0.87 4.94 -4.84
N TYR A 121 1.31 4.64 -3.62
CA TYR A 121 2.43 5.35 -2.98
C TYR A 121 3.75 5.14 -3.73
N HIS A 122 4.03 3.92 -4.18
CA HIS A 122 5.22 3.62 -4.97
C HIS A 122 5.24 4.40 -6.30
N ASN A 123 4.11 4.44 -7.01
CA ASN A 123 3.97 5.21 -8.25
C ASN A 123 4.14 6.71 -8.01
N ALA A 124 3.64 7.23 -6.88
CA ALA A 124 3.87 8.62 -6.48
C ALA A 124 5.36 8.90 -6.28
N PHE A 125 6.04 8.06 -5.52
CA PHE A 125 7.49 8.15 -5.29
C PHE A 125 8.28 8.14 -6.60
N ASP A 126 7.98 7.19 -7.48
CA ASP A 126 8.60 7.08 -8.80
C ASP A 126 8.35 8.31 -9.69
N THR A 127 7.19 8.94 -9.56
CA THR A 127 6.86 10.16 -10.30
C THR A 127 7.65 11.35 -9.77
N PHE A 128 7.65 11.57 -8.44
CA PHE A 128 8.32 12.73 -7.84
C PHE A 128 9.84 12.66 -7.95
N ARG A 129 10.46 11.48 -7.83
CA ARG A 129 11.93 11.37 -7.96
C ARG A 129 12.45 11.69 -9.36
N LYS A 130 11.60 11.57 -10.40
CA LYS A 130 11.95 11.88 -11.80
C LYS A 130 11.90 13.37 -12.11
N VAL A 131 11.29 14.17 -11.23
CA VAL A 131 11.20 15.62 -11.40
C VAL A 131 12.61 16.22 -11.26
N LYS A 132 13.01 17.03 -12.25
CA LYS A 132 14.29 17.76 -12.28
C LYS A 132 14.20 19.07 -11.49
N GLU A 133 15.34 19.70 -11.28
CA GLU A 133 15.43 20.98 -10.56
C GLU A 133 14.63 22.04 -11.29
N VAL A 134 13.77 22.75 -10.55
CA VAL A 134 12.89 23.78 -11.08
C VAL A 134 13.67 25.07 -11.15
N LYS A 135 13.91 25.57 -12.36
CA LYS A 135 14.66 26.80 -12.64
C LYS A 135 13.80 27.91 -13.22
N THR A 136 12.66 27.56 -13.82
CA THR A 136 11.75 28.53 -14.43
C THR A 136 10.34 28.43 -13.85
N LEU A 137 9.52 29.47 -14.07
CA LEU A 137 8.14 29.50 -13.61
C LEU A 137 7.26 28.45 -14.32
N GLU A 138 7.56 28.16 -15.58
CA GLU A 138 6.84 27.14 -16.36
C GLU A 138 7.09 25.74 -15.79
N GLU A 139 8.33 25.45 -15.36
CA GLU A 139 8.66 24.20 -14.68
C GLU A 139 7.95 24.11 -13.31
N ASN A 140 7.79 25.23 -12.62
CA ASN A 140 7.02 25.29 -11.37
C ASN A 140 5.53 24.97 -11.62
N ASP A 141 4.93 25.52 -12.67
CA ASP A 141 3.53 25.22 -13.02
C ASP A 141 3.34 23.74 -13.41
N HIS A 142 4.32 23.17 -14.12
CA HIS A 142 4.32 21.73 -14.40
C HIS A 142 4.43 20.89 -13.12
N LEU A 143 5.28 21.28 -12.16
CA LEU A 143 5.36 20.63 -10.86
C LEU A 143 4.02 20.72 -10.10
N CYS A 144 3.39 21.89 -10.08
CA CYS A 144 2.07 22.09 -9.47
C CYS A 144 1.01 21.19 -10.10
N SER A 145 1.02 21.03 -11.43
CA SER A 145 0.13 20.12 -12.15
C SER A 145 0.33 18.66 -11.75
N ILE A 146 1.59 18.20 -11.65
CA ILE A 146 1.93 16.85 -11.18
C ILE A 146 1.42 16.65 -9.75
N ILE A 147 1.71 17.59 -8.84
CA ILE A 147 1.26 17.51 -7.44
C ILE A 147 -0.27 17.42 -7.37
N GLY A 148 -0.98 18.27 -8.13
CA GLY A 148 -2.44 18.25 -8.19
C GLY A 148 -3.00 16.93 -8.71
N LYS A 149 -2.38 16.33 -9.74
CA LYS A 149 -2.77 15.01 -10.25
C LYS A 149 -2.54 13.90 -9.22
N MET A 150 -1.39 13.92 -8.54
CA MET A 150 -1.06 12.94 -7.52
C MET A 150 -2.00 13.04 -6.32
N LEU A 151 -2.30 14.25 -5.85
CA LEU A 151 -3.25 14.48 -4.76
C LEU A 151 -4.63 13.90 -5.09
N LYS A 152 -5.17 14.20 -6.27
CA LYS A 152 -6.47 13.65 -6.74
C LYS A 152 -6.47 12.12 -6.77
N THR A 153 -5.38 11.51 -7.22
CA THR A 153 -5.25 10.06 -7.27
C THR A 153 -5.25 9.46 -5.85
N HIS A 154 -4.58 10.10 -4.90
CA HIS A 154 -4.46 9.64 -3.52
C HIS A 154 -5.73 9.84 -2.68
N LEU A 155 -6.73 10.61 -3.14
CA LEU A 155 -8.04 10.69 -2.47
C LEU A 155 -8.74 9.32 -2.40
N THR A 156 -8.42 8.41 -3.33
CA THR A 156 -8.97 7.05 -3.35
C THR A 156 -8.32 6.11 -2.32
N VAL A 157 -7.26 6.55 -1.63
CA VAL A 157 -6.53 5.72 -0.66
C VAL A 157 -7.36 5.45 0.60
N ILE A 158 -8.03 6.47 1.15
CA ILE A 158 -8.85 6.32 2.37
C ILE A 158 -9.95 5.25 2.22
N PRO A 159 -10.80 5.28 1.17
CA PRO A 159 -11.83 4.24 1.01
C PRO A 159 -11.23 2.85 0.76
N LYS A 160 -10.13 2.73 0.00
CA LYS A 160 -9.46 1.43 -0.21
C LYS A 160 -8.88 0.86 1.09
N LEU A 161 -8.26 1.70 1.92
CA LEU A 161 -7.78 1.32 3.23
C LEU A 161 -8.92 0.84 4.13
N ALA A 162 -10.02 1.59 4.18
CA ALA A 162 -11.19 1.20 4.97
C ALA A 162 -11.73 -0.17 4.54
N MET A 163 -11.81 -0.44 3.24
CA MET A 163 -12.20 -1.76 2.72
C MET A 163 -11.22 -2.86 3.12
N GLY A 164 -9.91 -2.64 2.96
CA GLY A 164 -8.88 -3.62 3.34
C GLY A 164 -8.90 -3.97 4.82
N ILE A 165 -9.25 -3.01 5.67
CA ILE A 165 -9.39 -3.18 7.12
C ILE A 165 -10.64 -3.98 7.46
N LEU A 166 -11.77 -3.64 6.85
CA LEU A 166 -13.04 -4.35 7.07
C LEU A 166 -12.93 -5.82 6.67
N GLU A 167 -12.24 -6.11 5.56
CA GLU A 167 -11.99 -7.49 5.10
C GLU A 167 -10.97 -8.23 5.96
N SER A 168 -10.04 -7.51 6.60
CA SER A 168 -9.05 -8.08 7.52
C SER A 168 -9.61 -8.28 8.94
N ASN A 169 -10.79 -7.73 9.23
CA ASN A 169 -11.45 -7.82 10.51
C ASN A 169 -11.84 -9.28 10.81
N GLY A 170 -11.27 -9.85 11.88
CA GLY A 170 -11.45 -11.26 12.25
C GLY A 170 -10.24 -12.17 11.95
N HIS A 171 -9.27 -11.71 11.15
CA HIS A 171 -8.03 -12.44 10.86
C HIS A 171 -6.81 -11.86 11.60
N ILE A 172 -6.92 -10.64 12.12
CA ILE A 172 -5.82 -9.85 12.69
C ILE A 172 -6.29 -9.25 14.02
N ASP A 173 -5.37 -9.14 14.97
CA ASP A 173 -5.63 -8.48 16.25
C ASP A 173 -6.14 -7.03 16.03
N PRO A 174 -7.31 -6.66 16.59
CA PRO A 174 -7.85 -5.31 16.51
C PRO A 174 -6.86 -4.21 16.94
N ALA A 175 -5.97 -4.48 17.90
CA ALA A 175 -4.98 -3.50 18.37
C ALA A 175 -3.96 -3.15 17.27
N VAL A 176 -3.54 -4.15 16.48
CA VAL A 176 -2.63 -3.98 15.36
C VAL A 176 -3.29 -3.20 14.23
N LEU A 177 -4.57 -3.47 13.99
CA LEU A 177 -5.35 -2.81 12.94
C LEU A 177 -5.61 -1.33 13.25
N ASP A 178 -5.89 -1.02 14.51
CA ASP A 178 -6.05 0.37 14.96
C ASP A 178 -4.72 1.14 14.97
N HIS A 179 -3.62 0.48 15.38
CA HIS A 179 -2.28 1.06 15.27
C HIS A 179 -1.90 1.36 13.81
N PHE A 180 -2.19 0.42 12.89
CA PHE A 180 -2.04 0.62 11.46
C PHE A 180 -2.85 1.83 11.00
N MET A 181 -4.14 1.91 11.32
CA MET A 181 -4.97 3.04 10.92
C MET A 181 -4.48 4.37 11.44
N ASN A 182 -4.08 4.43 12.71
CA ASN A 182 -3.52 5.64 13.28
C ASN A 182 -2.23 6.05 12.59
N THR A 183 -1.32 5.11 12.33
CA THR A 183 -0.07 5.36 11.58
C THR A 183 -0.38 5.85 10.18
N ILE A 184 -1.38 5.23 9.53
CA ILE A 184 -1.79 5.58 8.19
C ILE A 184 -2.43 6.97 8.10
N LEU A 185 -3.35 7.28 9.00
CA LEU A 185 -4.06 8.55 8.97
C LEU A 185 -3.22 9.71 9.52
N ARG A 186 -2.38 9.48 10.54
CA ARG A 186 -1.52 10.53 11.12
C ARG A 186 -0.41 10.98 10.19
N SER A 187 0.16 10.08 9.39
CA SER A 187 1.19 10.48 8.43
C SER A 187 0.69 11.48 7.38
N SER A 188 -0.62 11.54 7.15
CA SER A 188 -1.22 12.44 6.16
C SER A 188 -1.41 13.86 6.69
N SER A 189 -1.38 14.06 8.01
CA SER A 189 -1.87 15.29 8.64
C SER A 189 -0.83 16.18 9.31
N THR A 190 0.40 15.73 9.59
CA THR A 190 1.60 16.52 9.97
C THR A 190 2.46 15.71 10.95
N SER A 191 3.73 15.49 10.58
CA SER A 191 4.92 15.27 11.42
C SER A 191 4.94 14.16 12.49
N ARG A 192 6.14 13.60 12.66
CA ARG A 192 6.60 13.07 13.94
C ARG A 192 6.41 14.10 15.05
#